data_AF-A0A553RCM2-F1
#
_entry.id   AF-A0A553RCM2-F1
#
_cell.length_a   1.000
_cell.length_b   1.000
_cell.length_c   1.000
_cell.angle_alpha   90.00
_cell.angle_beta   90.00
_cell.angle_gamma   90.00
#
_symmetry.space_group_name_H-M   'P 1'
#
loop_
_entity.id
_entity.type
_entity.pdbx_description
1 polymer ?
#
loop_
_entity_poly.entity_id
_entity_poly.type
_entity_poly.pdbx_seq_one_letter_code
_entity_poly.pdbx_strand_id
1 'polypeptide(L)' 'MQSSNVWSRSRAKMRLLPDLLAQCSAEATAYGKCVSAATTTSSKQELSRNSCVPEFEALRICFRSAAKKGAK' A
#
# COMPACT_ATOMS: atom_id res chain seq x y z
N MET A 1 2.65 -33.69 -5.67
CA MET A 1 2.81 -32.26 -5.33
C MET A 1 1.53 -31.80 -4.68
N GLN A 2 1.52 -31.55 -3.36
CA GLN A 2 0.32 -31.01 -2.72
C GLN A 2 0.04 -29.63 -3.32
N SER A 3 -1.18 -29.41 -3.80
CA SER A 3 -1.60 -28.07 -4.19
C SER A 3 -1.55 -27.24 -2.91
N SER A 4 -0.49 -26.43 -2.75
CA SER A 4 -0.47 -25.42 -1.71
C SER A 4 -1.73 -24.59 -1.93
N ASN A 5 -2.73 -24.74 -1.05
CA ASN A 5 -4.02 -24.11 -1.25
C ASN A 5 -3.80 -22.61 -1.43
N VAL A 6 -4.58 -21.98 -2.32
CA VAL A 6 -4.46 -20.54 -2.66
C VAL A 6 -4.36 -19.68 -1.40
N TRP A 7 -5.04 -20.11 -0.33
CA TRP A 7 -4.97 -19.56 1.01
C TRP A 7 -3.54 -19.45 1.60
N SER A 8 -2.75 -20.52 1.56
CA SER A 8 -1.38 -20.53 2.11
C SER A 8 -0.46 -19.60 1.33
N ARG A 9 -0.60 -19.54 0.00
CA ARG A 9 0.17 -18.61 -0.86
C ARG A 9 -0.18 -17.16 -0.58
N SER A 10 -1.46 -16.83 -0.45
CA SER A 10 -1.91 -15.47 -0.14
C SER A 10 -1.44 -15.04 1.25
N ARG A 11 -1.52 -15.91 2.26
CA ARG A 11 -0.98 -15.66 3.61
C ARG A 11 0.53 -15.40 3.59
N ALA A 12 1.29 -16.18 2.82
CA ALA A 12 2.73 -15.96 2.68
C ALA A 12 3.04 -14.57 2.08
N LYS A 13 2.31 -14.15 1.03
CA LYS A 13 2.45 -12.81 0.46
C LYS A 13 2.08 -11.69 1.44
N MET A 14 1.00 -11.86 2.21
CA MET A 14 0.61 -10.86 3.22
C MET A 14 1.68 -10.69 4.32
N ARG A 15 2.44 -11.74 4.66
CA ARG A 15 3.54 -11.64 5.62
C ARG A 15 4.70 -10.77 5.14
N LEU A 16 4.87 -10.59 3.83
CA LEU A 16 5.90 -9.73 3.24
C LEU A 16 5.47 -8.25 3.19
N LEU A 17 4.20 -7.97 3.41
CA LEU A 17 3.65 -6.61 3.28
C LEU A 17 4.32 -5.60 4.23
N PRO A 18 4.57 -5.90 5.52
CA PRO A 18 5.24 -4.96 6.43
C PRO A 18 6.64 -4.59 5.95
N ASP A 19 7.41 -5.56 5.46
CA ASP A 19 8.76 -5.36 4.89
C ASP A 19 8.73 -4.47 3.64
N LEU A 20 7.80 -4.75 2.72
CA LEU A 20 7.61 -3.94 1.51
C LEU A 20 7.16 -2.52 1.84
N LEU A 21 6.29 -2.36 2.85
CA LEU A 21 5.84 -1.06 3.32
C LEU A 21 6.98 -0.27 3.98
N ALA A 22 7.85 -0.93 4.75
CA ALA A 22 9.02 -0.30 5.36
C ALA A 22 9.98 0.27 4.31
N GLN A 23 10.18 -0.44 3.19
CA GLN A 23 10.99 0.05 2.06
C GLN A 23 10.38 1.28 1.36
N CYS A 24 9.06 1.46 1.43
CA CYS A 24 8.31 2.56 0.83
C CYS A 24 7.74 3.53 1.89
N SER A 25 8.41 3.62 3.04
CA SER A 25 7.89 4.34 4.22
C SER A 25 7.70 5.84 3.97
N ALA A 26 8.54 6.47 3.14
CA ALA A 26 8.42 7.88 2.81
C ALA A 26 7.14 8.15 1.99
N GLU A 27 6.93 7.38 0.92
CA GLU A 27 5.75 7.47 0.07
C GLU A 27 4.47 7.10 0.83
N ALA A 28 4.55 6.09 1.72
CA ALA A 28 3.43 5.68 2.56
C ALA A 28 3.04 6.79 3.54
N THR A 29 4.02 7.47 4.12
CA THR A 29 3.81 8.61 5.02
C THR A 29 3.18 9.78 4.28
N ALA A 30 3.64 10.10 3.06
CA ALA A 30 3.07 11.16 2.25
C ALA A 30 1.60 10.89 1.90
N TYR A 31 1.28 9.67 1.44
CA TYR A 31 -0.08 9.26 1.16
C TYR A 31 -0.97 9.29 2.40
N GLY A 32 -0.48 8.76 3.53
CA GLY A 32 -1.20 8.79 4.81
C GLY A 32 -1.52 10.21 5.27
N LYS A 33 -0.57 11.15 5.15
CA LYS A 33 -0.79 12.57 5.47
C LYS A 33 -1.89 13.19 4.61
N CYS A 34 -1.88 12.94 3.30
CA CYS A 34 -2.93 13.45 2.41
C CYS A 34 -4.31 12.90 2.79
N VAL A 35 -4.41 11.59 3.04
CA VAL A 35 -5.67 10.95 3.44
C VAL A 35 -6.15 11.48 4.79
N SER A 36 -5.26 11.59 5.78
CA SER A 36 -5.60 12.15 7.10
C SER A 36 -6.04 13.61 7.01
N ALA A 37 -5.39 14.42 6.18
CA ALA A 37 -5.81 15.81 5.95
C ALA A 37 -7.20 15.88 5.30
N ALA A 38 -7.46 15.00 4.33
CA ALA A 38 -8.75 14.90 3.65
C ALA A 38 -9.87 14.40 4.59
N THR A 39 -9.61 13.43 5.47
CA THR A 39 -10.59 12.96 6.45
C THR A 39 -10.86 13.99 7.55
N THR A 40 -9.85 14.74 7.99
CA THR A 40 -10.00 15.72 9.08
C THR A 40 -10.76 16.96 8.63
N THR A 41 -10.57 17.40 7.38
CA THR A 41 -11.25 18.57 6.81
C THR A 41 -12.71 18.27 6.45
N SER A 42 -13.00 17.01 6.12
CA SER A 42 -14.32 16.57 5.68
C SER A 42 -15.14 16.13 6.89
N SER A 43 -15.69 17.11 7.63
CA SER A 43 -16.66 16.83 8.68
C SER A 43 -17.87 16.11 8.08
N LYS A 44 -17.90 14.78 8.20
CA LYS A 44 -18.99 13.86 7.82
C LYS A 44 -19.09 13.43 6.35
N GLN A 45 -18.22 13.88 5.44
CA GLN A 45 -18.33 13.54 4.02
C GLN A 45 -17.25 12.55 3.57
N GLU A 46 -17.72 11.49 2.91
CA GLU A 46 -16.94 10.43 2.25
C GLU A 46 -15.70 11.01 1.56
N LEU A 47 -14.53 10.38 1.75
CA LEU A 47 -13.27 10.85 1.18
C LEU A 47 -13.48 11.05 -0.34
N SER A 48 -13.32 12.29 -0.81
CA SER A 48 -13.54 12.57 -2.24
C SER A 48 -12.62 11.68 -3.07
N ARG A 49 -13.24 10.92 -3.99
CA ARG A 49 -12.51 9.98 -4.82
C ARG A 49 -11.39 10.72 -5.54
N ASN A 50 -10.19 10.16 -5.50
CA ASN A 50 -9.00 10.67 -6.19
C ASN A 50 -8.36 11.95 -5.60
N SER A 51 -8.65 12.33 -4.35
CA SER A 51 -8.01 13.49 -3.71
C SER A 51 -6.49 13.34 -3.50
N CYS A 52 -6.01 12.10 -3.32
CA CYS A 52 -4.60 11.78 -3.03
C CYS A 52 -3.95 10.91 -4.12
N VAL A 53 -4.34 11.11 -5.39
CA VAL A 53 -3.81 10.34 -6.52
C VAL A 53 -2.29 10.45 -6.67
N PRO A 54 -1.65 11.63 -6.62
CA PRO A 54 -0.22 11.72 -6.89
C PRO A 54 0.61 10.97 -5.82
N GLU A 55 0.23 11.09 -4.55
CA GLU A 55 0.87 10.38 -3.45
C GLU A 55 0.62 8.87 -3.53
N PHE A 56 -0.60 8.48 -3.93
CA PHE A 56 -0.93 7.08 -4.15
C PHE A 56 -0.13 6.48 -5.31
N GLU A 57 0.06 7.23 -6.40
CA GLU A 57 0.82 6.76 -7.55
C GLU A 57 2.31 6.56 -7.20
N ALA A 58 2.91 7.50 -6.48
CA ALA A 58 4.28 7.37 -5.97
C ALA A 58 4.42 6.10 -5.09
N LEU A 59 3.49 5.89 -4.16
CA LEU A 59 3.44 4.70 -3.32
C LEU A 59 3.30 3.41 -4.15
N ARG A 60 2.40 3.41 -5.13
CA ARG A 60 2.17 2.26 -6.04
C ARG A 60 3.43 1.91 -6.83
N ILE A 61 4.16 2.91 -7.34
CA ILE A 61 5.41 2.71 -8.07
C ILE A 61 6.48 2.09 -7.16
N CYS A 62 6.62 2.61 -5.94
CA CYS A 62 7.55 2.04 -4.96
C CYS A 62 7.20 0.58 -4.64
N PHE A 63 5.95 0.27 -4.33
CA PHE A 63 5.50 -1.10 -4.04
C PHE A 63 5.76 -2.08 -5.19
N ARG A 64 5.49 -1.67 -6.43
CA ARG A 64 5.78 -2.50 -7.62
C ARG A 64 7.27 -2.76 -7.77
N SER A 65 8.11 -1.78 -7.43
CA SER A 65 9.55 -1.89 -7.50
C SER A 65 10.11 -2.78 -6.37
N ALA A 66 9.63 -2.60 -5.14
CA ALA A 66 10.00 -3.40 -3.98
C ALA A 66 9.56 -4.87 -4.13
N ALA A 67 8.35 -5.11 -4.64
CA ALA A 67 7.85 -6.46 -4.89
C ALA A 67 8.69 -7.22 -5.94
N LYS A 68 9.20 -6.53 -6.97
CA LYS A 68 10.12 -7.12 -7.95
C LYS A 68 11.48 -7.46 -7.34
N LYS A 69 11.96 -6.66 -6.38
CA LYS A 69 13.23 -6.92 -5.67
C LYS A 69 13.12 -8.12 -4.72
N GLY A 70 11.97 -8.32 -4.07
CA GLY A 70 11.72 -9.42 -3.14
C GLY A 70 11.25 -10.75 -3.78
N ALA A 71 11.11 -10.80 -5.12
CA ALA A 71 10.71 -11.99 -5.87
C ALA A 71 11.90 -12.83 -6.39
N LYS A 72 13.08 -12.68 -5.78
CA LYS A 72 14.26 -13.50 -6.05
C LYS A 72 14.34 -14.66 -5.08
#